data_AF-A0A7J7E3C5-F1
#
_entry.id   AF-A0A7J7E3C5-F1
#
_cell.length_a   1.000
_cell.length_b   1.000
_cell.length_c   1.000
_cell.angle_alpha   90.00
_cell.angle_beta   90.00
_cell.angle_gamma   90.00
#
_symmetry.space_group_name_H-M   'P 1'
#
loop_
_entity.id
_entity.type
_entity.pdbx_description
1 polymer ?
#
loop_
_entity_poly.entity_id
_entity_poly.type
_entity_poly.pdbx_seq_one_letter_code
_entity_poly.pdbx_strand_id
1 'polypeptide(L)'
;METGAGPHPLRLFVCLMPLCLALLLGPGRPGTAEEVILLDSKASQAELGWTALPSNGWEEISGVDEHDRPIRTYQVCNVLEPNQDNWLQTGWISRGRGQRIFVELQFTLRDCSSIPGAAGTCKETFNVYYLETEADLGLGRPRPGGSRPRKIDTIAADESFTQGDLGERKMKLNTEVREIGPLSRRGFHLAFQDVGACVALVSVRVYYKQCRATVRGLAVFPATAAESAFSTLVEVTGTCVAHSEGEPGSPPRMHCGADGEWLVPVGRCSCSAGFQERGDICEGPPSAPRDLQYSLSRSPLALRLRWLPPADSGGRSDVTYSLLCLRCGREGPAGACEPCGPRVAFVPRQAGLRERAATLLHLRPGARYTVRVAALNGVSGPAAAAGATYAQVTVSTGPGGKAAPRAGTSPRPPPATARAPRGRLCASRRAHPHPRSHPRSTATGADAASKPAPSGPPGDEVTPKSPPPVTPTESQPPSRRPPGRD
;
A
#
# COMPACT_ATOMS: atom_id res chain seq x y z
N MET A 1 -9.27 61.21 29.50
CA MET A 1 -10.52 60.80 28.84
C MET A 1 -10.35 61.10 27.36
N GLU A 2 -10.33 60.19 26.41
CA GLU A 2 -10.42 58.74 26.35
C GLU A 2 -9.68 58.38 25.05
N THR A 3 -8.76 57.42 25.09
CA THR A 3 -7.97 56.97 23.94
C THR A 3 -8.68 55.81 23.26
N GLY A 4 -9.00 55.97 21.97
CA GLY A 4 -9.65 54.95 21.15
C GLY A 4 -8.76 53.73 20.90
N ALA A 5 -9.31 52.55 21.18
CA ALA A 5 -8.70 51.25 20.91
C ALA A 5 -9.21 50.68 19.57
N GLY A 6 -8.29 50.43 18.63
CA GLY A 6 -8.58 49.66 17.42
C GLY A 6 -8.51 48.14 17.67
N PRO A 7 -9.19 47.29 16.87
CA PRO A 7 -9.21 45.85 17.07
C PRO A 7 -7.94 45.16 16.53
N HIS A 8 -7.41 44.23 17.32
CA HIS A 8 -6.16 43.48 17.08
C HIS A 8 -6.28 42.37 16.01
N PRO A 9 -5.22 42.09 15.20
CA PRO A 9 -5.24 41.15 14.07
C PRO A 9 -4.83 39.73 14.47
N LEU A 10 -5.33 39.20 15.60
CA LEU A 10 -4.90 37.89 16.12
C LEU A 10 -6.00 36.81 16.16
N ARG A 11 -7.23 37.11 15.71
CA ARG A 11 -8.32 36.13 15.72
C ARG A 11 -8.58 35.40 14.40
N LEU A 12 -7.91 35.77 13.30
CA LEU A 12 -8.12 35.11 12.00
C LEU A 12 -7.26 33.85 11.78
N PHE A 13 -6.19 33.67 12.55
CA PHE A 13 -5.22 32.58 12.32
C PHE A 13 -5.59 31.23 12.98
N VAL A 14 -6.61 31.20 13.84
CA VAL A 14 -6.97 29.99 14.61
C VAL A 14 -8.05 29.14 13.91
N CYS A 15 -8.74 29.68 12.89
CA CYS A 15 -9.81 28.96 12.18
C CYS A 15 -9.38 28.21 10.91
N LEU A 16 -8.16 28.39 10.41
CA LEU A 16 -7.71 27.79 9.14
C LEU A 16 -6.95 26.46 9.28
N MET A 17 -6.49 26.12 10.49
CA MET A 17 -5.75 24.87 10.73
C MET A 17 -6.60 23.58 10.81
N PRO A 18 -7.90 23.58 11.21
CA PRO A 18 -8.68 22.35 11.15
C PRO A 18 -9.22 22.03 9.76
N LEU A 19 -9.33 23.03 8.86
CA LEU A 19 -9.87 22.83 7.51
C LEU A 19 -8.84 22.22 6.54
N CYS A 20 -7.55 22.55 6.70
CA CYS A 20 -6.48 21.95 5.89
C CYS A 20 -6.18 20.48 6.26
N LEU A 21 -6.45 20.04 7.49
CA LEU A 21 -6.21 18.65 7.89
C LEU A 21 -7.32 17.70 7.36
N ALA A 22 -8.53 18.22 7.13
CA ALA A 22 -9.63 17.48 6.51
C ALA A 22 -9.44 17.29 4.99
N LEU A 23 -8.68 18.15 4.32
CA LEU A 23 -8.38 18.03 2.89
C LEU A 23 -7.22 17.06 2.58
N LEU A 24 -6.42 16.68 3.58
CA LEU A 24 -5.34 15.69 3.44
C LEU A 24 -5.79 14.26 3.80
N LEU A 25 -6.97 14.13 4.41
CA LEU A 25 -7.63 12.85 4.66
C LEU A 25 -8.83 12.80 3.72
N GLY A 26 -8.62 12.27 2.51
CA GLY A 26 -9.73 11.94 1.62
C GLY A 26 -10.83 11.15 2.36
N PRO A 27 -12.09 11.21 1.93
CA PRO A 27 -13.22 10.63 2.64
C PRO A 27 -13.19 9.10 2.51
N GLY A 28 -12.20 8.45 3.11
CA GLY A 28 -12.25 7.03 3.40
C GLY A 28 -13.14 6.86 4.60
N ARG A 29 -14.44 6.65 4.38
CA ARG A 29 -15.30 6.09 5.42
C ARG A 29 -14.64 4.79 5.91
N PRO A 30 -14.46 4.60 7.23
CA PRO A 30 -14.09 3.30 7.75
C PRO A 30 -15.15 2.28 7.33
N GLY A 31 -14.76 1.25 6.57
CA GLY A 31 -15.66 0.19 6.11
C GLY A 31 -16.30 0.42 4.74
N THR A 32 -15.69 1.22 3.86
CA THR A 32 -15.99 1.16 2.42
C THR A 32 -14.72 0.87 1.63
N ALA A 33 -14.80 -0.11 0.74
CA ALA A 33 -13.72 -0.53 -0.13
C ALA A 33 -13.12 0.62 -0.94
N GLU A 34 -11.81 0.53 -1.19
CA GLU A 34 -11.12 1.52 -2.02
C GLU A 34 -11.39 1.20 -3.50
N GLU A 35 -12.03 2.13 -4.19
CA GLU A 35 -12.29 2.05 -5.63
C GLU A 35 -11.15 2.70 -6.41
N VAL A 36 -10.46 1.92 -7.24
CA VAL A 36 -9.39 2.41 -8.10
C VAL A 36 -9.94 2.66 -9.49
N ILE A 37 -10.01 3.95 -9.85
CA ILE A 37 -10.55 4.41 -11.13
C ILE A 37 -9.58 4.08 -12.27
N LEU A 38 -10.10 3.45 -13.30
CA LEU A 38 -9.41 3.13 -14.56
C LEU A 38 -9.82 4.08 -15.69
N LEU A 39 -11.08 4.52 -15.70
CA LEU A 39 -11.60 5.53 -16.62
C LEU A 39 -12.68 6.34 -15.90
N ASP A 40 -12.65 7.66 -16.05
CA ASP A 40 -13.75 8.54 -15.67
C ASP A 40 -13.91 9.60 -16.76
N SER A 41 -14.97 9.43 -17.57
CA SER A 41 -15.31 10.38 -18.64
C SER A 41 -15.63 11.80 -18.14
N LYS A 42 -16.12 11.97 -16.91
CA LYS A 42 -16.44 13.30 -16.36
C LYS A 42 -15.21 14.05 -15.88
N ALA A 43 -14.08 13.36 -15.68
CA ALA A 43 -12.83 13.99 -15.26
C ALA A 43 -12.16 14.80 -16.38
N SER A 44 -12.46 14.52 -17.65
CA SER A 44 -11.95 15.27 -18.79
C SER A 44 -12.86 16.43 -19.16
N GLN A 45 -12.30 17.64 -19.22
CA GLN A 45 -12.97 18.82 -19.79
C GLN A 45 -12.66 19.01 -21.29
N ALA A 46 -11.69 18.25 -21.82
CA ALA A 46 -11.33 18.21 -23.23
C ALA A 46 -12.09 17.09 -23.96
N GLU A 47 -11.89 16.97 -25.28
CA GLU A 47 -12.47 15.90 -26.11
C GLU A 47 -12.15 14.51 -25.54
N LEU A 48 -13.17 13.64 -25.47
CA LEU A 48 -12.99 12.25 -25.02
C LEU A 48 -12.30 11.39 -26.08
N GLY A 49 -12.48 11.73 -27.36
CA GLY A 49 -11.77 11.12 -28.49
C GLY A 49 -12.13 9.66 -28.74
N TRP A 50 -13.35 9.24 -28.39
CA TRP A 50 -13.83 7.88 -28.65
C TRP A 50 -14.22 7.70 -30.12
N THR A 51 -14.13 6.47 -30.62
CA THR A 51 -14.36 6.19 -32.04
C THR A 51 -15.82 5.82 -32.30
N ALA A 52 -16.53 6.65 -33.06
CA ALA A 52 -17.88 6.37 -33.54
C ALA A 52 -17.86 5.67 -34.92
N LEU A 53 -18.64 4.60 -35.07
CA LEU A 53 -18.82 3.85 -36.32
C LEU A 53 -20.31 3.54 -36.55
N PRO A 54 -20.92 4.02 -37.65
CA PRO A 54 -20.38 5.01 -38.58
C PRO A 54 -20.16 6.36 -37.85
N SER A 55 -19.36 7.25 -38.44
CA SER A 55 -18.97 8.52 -37.79
C SER A 55 -20.14 9.47 -37.52
N ASN A 56 -21.29 9.25 -38.17
CA ASN A 56 -22.55 9.98 -37.98
C ASN A 56 -23.55 9.26 -37.08
N GLY A 57 -23.15 8.16 -36.42
CA GLY A 57 -23.99 7.44 -35.47
C GLY A 57 -23.99 8.13 -34.11
N TRP A 58 -22.89 7.97 -33.37
CA TRP A 58 -22.69 8.62 -32.07
C TRP A 58 -21.99 9.96 -32.23
N GLU A 59 -22.59 11.00 -31.64
CA GLU A 59 -22.07 12.37 -31.68
C GLU A 59 -21.58 12.81 -30.30
N GLU A 60 -20.39 13.41 -30.25
CA GLU A 60 -19.86 14.03 -29.03
C GLU A 60 -20.45 15.43 -28.86
N ILE A 61 -21.10 15.66 -27.73
CA ILE A 61 -21.71 16.94 -27.37
C ILE A 61 -21.20 17.45 -26.02
N SER A 62 -21.29 18.75 -25.82
CA SER A 62 -20.98 19.37 -24.53
C SER A 62 -22.23 19.38 -23.65
N GLY A 63 -22.07 18.95 -22.40
CA GLY A 63 -23.10 18.99 -21.36
C GLY A 63 -22.59 19.64 -20.07
N VAL A 64 -23.41 19.62 -19.04
CA VAL A 64 -23.04 20.01 -17.68
C VAL A 64 -23.38 18.88 -16.71
N ASP A 65 -22.56 18.72 -15.67
CA ASP A 65 -22.87 17.80 -14.58
C ASP A 65 -23.83 18.44 -13.54
N GLU A 66 -24.16 17.69 -12.48
CA GLU A 66 -25.02 18.14 -11.38
C GLU A 66 -24.49 19.36 -10.62
N HIS A 67 -23.20 19.70 -10.80
CA HIS A 67 -22.53 20.82 -10.16
C HIS A 67 -22.20 21.94 -11.17
N ASP A 68 -22.89 21.97 -12.31
CA ASP A 68 -22.70 22.93 -13.40
C ASP A 68 -21.28 22.94 -14.01
N ARG A 69 -20.52 21.84 -13.87
CA ARG A 69 -19.21 21.72 -14.49
C ARG A 69 -19.36 21.23 -15.93
N PRO A 70 -18.63 21.82 -16.89
CA PRO A 70 -18.68 21.37 -18.28
C PRO A 70 -18.13 19.95 -18.40
N ILE A 71 -18.91 19.08 -19.04
CA ILE A 71 -18.55 17.68 -19.31
C ILE A 71 -18.76 17.37 -20.80
N ARG A 72 -18.09 16.32 -21.28
CA ARG A 72 -18.33 15.76 -22.62
C ARG A 72 -19.19 14.52 -22.52
N THR A 73 -20.20 14.43 -23.38
CA THR A 73 -21.17 13.34 -23.40
C THR A 73 -21.36 12.85 -24.83
N TYR A 74 -21.80 11.61 -25.01
CA TYR A 74 -22.10 11.06 -26.34
C TYR A 74 -23.60 10.83 -26.51
N GLN A 75 -24.17 11.21 -27.65
CA GLN A 75 -25.59 11.01 -27.94
C GLN A 75 -25.81 10.33 -29.29
N VAL A 76 -26.93 9.61 -29.41
CA VAL A 76 -27.46 9.07 -30.67
C VAL A 76 -28.99 9.03 -30.60
N CYS A 77 -29.67 9.37 -31.70
CA CYS A 77 -31.13 9.40 -31.75
C CYS A 77 -31.67 9.12 -33.17
N ASN A 78 -31.13 8.11 -33.85
CA ASN A 78 -31.52 7.72 -35.22
C ASN A 78 -32.75 6.79 -35.24
N VAL A 79 -33.78 7.12 -34.45
CA VAL A 79 -34.93 6.25 -34.15
C VAL A 79 -35.92 6.06 -35.30
N LEU A 80 -35.86 6.90 -36.33
CA LEU A 80 -36.73 6.83 -37.50
C LEU A 80 -36.22 5.86 -38.57
N GLU A 81 -34.94 5.50 -38.51
CA GLU A 81 -34.32 4.64 -39.50
C GLU A 81 -34.38 3.17 -39.05
N PRO A 82 -34.76 2.22 -39.93
CA PRO A 82 -34.72 0.80 -39.59
C PRO A 82 -33.28 0.25 -39.58
N ASN A 83 -33.06 -0.86 -38.87
CA ASN A 83 -31.80 -1.62 -38.87
C ASN A 83 -30.55 -0.81 -38.47
N GLN A 84 -30.67 0.04 -37.45
CA GLN A 84 -29.53 0.76 -36.89
C GLN A 84 -28.48 -0.19 -36.29
N ASP A 85 -27.21 0.18 -36.43
CA ASP A 85 -26.05 -0.53 -35.87
C ASP A 85 -24.93 0.48 -35.59
N ASN A 86 -25.17 1.39 -34.64
CA ASN A 86 -24.25 2.49 -34.32
C ASN A 86 -23.34 2.10 -33.15
N TRP A 87 -22.04 2.03 -33.41
CA TRP A 87 -21.02 1.66 -32.44
C TRP A 87 -20.24 2.87 -31.94
N LEU A 88 -19.95 2.89 -30.65
CA LEU A 88 -19.04 3.84 -30.00
C LEU A 88 -18.02 3.05 -29.20
N GLN A 89 -16.72 3.25 -29.44
CA GLN A 89 -15.65 2.54 -28.76
C GLN A 89 -14.76 3.49 -27.96
N THR A 90 -14.50 3.16 -26.70
CA THR A 90 -13.59 3.92 -25.84
C THR A 90 -12.13 3.79 -26.28
N GLY A 91 -11.28 4.69 -25.78
CA GLY A 91 -9.83 4.46 -25.75
C GLY A 91 -9.45 3.19 -24.97
N TRP A 92 -8.18 2.80 -25.06
CA TRP A 92 -7.68 1.61 -24.35
C TRP A 92 -7.61 1.84 -22.85
N ILE A 93 -8.24 0.96 -22.07
CA ILE A 93 -8.31 1.02 -20.62
C ILE A 93 -7.36 -0.03 -20.04
N SER A 94 -6.34 0.40 -19.32
CA SER A 94 -5.46 -0.50 -18.58
C SER A 94 -6.24 -1.15 -17.42
N ARG A 95 -6.18 -2.47 -17.27
CA ARG A 95 -6.88 -3.13 -16.14
C ARG A 95 -6.19 -2.90 -14.79
N GLY A 96 -4.94 -2.44 -14.80
CA GLY A 96 -4.11 -2.35 -13.62
C GLY A 96 -3.94 -3.72 -12.93
N ARG A 97 -4.20 -3.76 -11.61
CA ARG A 97 -4.17 -5.00 -10.82
C ARG A 97 -5.54 -5.69 -10.72
N GLY A 98 -6.62 -5.04 -11.15
CA GLY A 98 -7.97 -5.58 -11.07
C GLY A 98 -8.19 -6.73 -12.05
N GLN A 99 -8.86 -7.79 -11.59
CA GLN A 99 -9.36 -8.87 -12.45
C GLN A 99 -10.87 -8.77 -12.66
N ARG A 100 -11.61 -8.29 -11.67
CA ARG A 100 -13.03 -7.94 -11.74
C ARG A 100 -13.15 -6.43 -11.78
N ILE A 101 -13.76 -5.95 -12.85
CA ILE A 101 -13.93 -4.54 -13.15
C ILE A 101 -15.41 -4.20 -13.11
N PHE A 102 -15.73 -3.05 -12.54
CA PHE A 102 -17.06 -2.47 -12.49
C PHE A 102 -17.14 -1.38 -13.55
N VAL A 103 -18.21 -1.41 -14.33
CA VAL A 103 -18.56 -0.44 -15.36
C VAL A 103 -19.85 0.21 -14.92
N GLU A 104 -19.74 1.47 -14.48
CA GLU A 104 -20.86 2.31 -14.07
C GLU A 104 -21.18 3.27 -15.22
N LEU A 105 -22.44 3.25 -15.63
CA LEU A 105 -22.97 4.03 -16.73
C LEU A 105 -24.02 4.98 -16.19
N GLN A 106 -23.86 6.26 -16.49
CA GLN A 106 -24.91 7.24 -16.29
C GLN A 106 -25.43 7.73 -17.64
N PHE A 107 -26.73 7.66 -17.88
CA PHE A 107 -27.32 7.97 -19.18
C PHE A 107 -28.76 8.45 -19.07
N THR A 108 -29.24 9.09 -20.13
CA THR A 108 -30.65 9.45 -20.29
C THR A 108 -31.22 8.71 -21.50
N LEU A 109 -32.50 8.33 -21.41
CA LEU A 109 -33.18 7.60 -22.46
C LEU A 109 -34.57 8.19 -22.69
N ARG A 110 -34.89 8.49 -23.94
CA ARG A 110 -36.20 9.02 -24.33
C ARG A 110 -37.17 7.89 -24.61
N ASP A 111 -38.37 7.99 -24.04
CA ASP A 111 -39.46 7.04 -24.25
C ASP A 111 -39.91 7.05 -25.73
N CYS A 112 -39.99 5.87 -26.35
CA CYS A 112 -40.39 5.72 -27.75
C CYS A 112 -41.82 6.19 -28.02
N SER A 113 -42.74 6.09 -27.05
CA SER A 113 -44.10 6.60 -27.14
C SER A 113 -44.16 8.11 -27.30
N SER A 114 -43.12 8.82 -26.85
CA SER A 114 -43.00 10.27 -26.97
C SER A 114 -42.43 10.75 -28.31
N ILE A 115 -42.09 9.83 -29.22
CA ILE A 115 -41.45 10.13 -30.50
C ILE A 115 -42.44 9.83 -31.65
N PRO A 116 -43.01 10.88 -32.28
CA PRO A 116 -43.92 10.68 -33.39
C PRO A 116 -43.18 10.09 -34.60
N GLY A 117 -43.75 9.05 -35.21
CA GLY A 117 -43.21 8.42 -36.43
C GLY A 117 -42.13 7.36 -36.20
N ALA A 118 -41.74 7.07 -34.96
CA ALA A 118 -40.73 6.07 -34.63
C ALA A 118 -41.30 4.68 -34.26
N ALA A 119 -42.61 4.48 -34.45
CA ALA A 119 -43.30 3.25 -34.08
C ALA A 119 -42.79 2.06 -34.90
N GLY A 120 -42.23 1.05 -34.22
CA GLY A 120 -41.73 -0.19 -34.81
C GLY A 120 -40.21 -0.22 -35.07
N THR A 121 -39.56 0.95 -35.20
CA THR A 121 -38.10 1.07 -35.34
C THR A 121 -37.41 1.44 -34.03
N CYS A 122 -38.07 2.25 -33.19
CA CYS A 122 -37.53 2.73 -31.92
C CYS A 122 -37.34 1.62 -30.89
N LYS A 123 -36.24 1.71 -30.12
CA LYS A 123 -35.88 0.84 -29.00
C LYS A 123 -35.58 1.66 -27.76
N GLU A 124 -35.78 1.05 -26.59
CA GLU A 124 -35.51 1.67 -25.28
C GLU A 124 -34.33 1.00 -24.58
N THR A 125 -33.43 0.43 -25.38
CA THR A 125 -32.27 -0.31 -24.89
C THR A 125 -31.08 -0.12 -25.81
N PHE A 126 -29.87 -0.14 -25.24
CA PHE A 126 -28.62 -0.22 -25.98
C PHE A 126 -27.76 -1.36 -25.43
N ASN A 127 -26.81 -1.85 -26.19
CA ASN A 127 -25.96 -2.97 -25.79
C ASN A 127 -24.57 -2.47 -25.38
N VAL A 128 -23.97 -3.12 -24.40
CA VAL A 128 -22.59 -2.84 -23.97
C VAL A 128 -21.73 -4.07 -24.20
N TYR A 129 -20.52 -3.84 -24.71
CA TYR A 129 -19.54 -4.86 -25.04
C TYR A 129 -18.17 -4.49 -24.47
N TYR A 130 -17.31 -5.49 -24.37
CA TYR A 130 -15.89 -5.28 -24.11
C TYR A 130 -15.00 -6.18 -24.97
N LEU A 131 -13.78 -5.74 -25.20
CA LEU A 131 -12.76 -6.48 -25.93
C LEU A 131 -11.43 -6.42 -25.19
N GLU A 132 -10.97 -7.56 -24.67
CA GLU A 132 -9.67 -7.67 -24.01
C GLU A 132 -8.52 -7.62 -25.03
N THR A 133 -7.50 -6.80 -24.75
CA THR A 133 -6.33 -6.62 -25.61
C THR A 133 -5.05 -6.47 -24.77
N GLU A 134 -3.90 -6.85 -25.35
CA GLU A 134 -2.60 -6.67 -24.70
C GLU A 134 -2.07 -5.23 -24.80
N ALA A 135 -2.54 -4.49 -25.79
CA ALA A 135 -2.13 -3.12 -26.08
C ALA A 135 -3.28 -2.35 -26.73
N ASP A 136 -3.12 -1.04 -26.80
CA ASP A 136 -4.03 -0.16 -27.52
C ASP A 136 -4.03 -0.51 -29.01
N LEU A 137 -5.22 -0.85 -29.54
CA LEU A 137 -5.40 -1.14 -30.96
C LEU A 137 -5.49 0.14 -31.80
N GLY A 138 -5.52 1.32 -31.18
CA GLY A 138 -5.68 2.63 -31.82
C GLY A 138 -7.12 2.88 -32.29
N LEU A 139 -7.30 4.01 -32.99
CA LEU A 139 -8.56 4.37 -33.65
C LEU A 139 -8.76 3.47 -34.89
N GLY A 140 -9.60 2.45 -34.81
CA GLY A 140 -9.88 1.58 -35.94
C GLY A 140 -10.76 0.38 -35.61
N ARG A 141 -11.65 0.03 -36.55
CA ARG A 141 -12.59 -1.10 -36.46
C ARG A 141 -11.85 -2.39 -36.06
N PRO A 142 -12.44 -3.25 -35.20
CA PRO A 142 -11.93 -4.60 -35.01
C PRO A 142 -11.74 -5.26 -36.39
N ARG A 143 -10.52 -5.72 -36.68
CA ARG A 143 -10.20 -6.36 -37.98
C ARG A 143 -11.20 -7.49 -38.26
N PRO A 144 -11.74 -7.63 -39.48
CA PRO A 144 -12.45 -8.84 -39.87
C PRO A 144 -11.48 -10.03 -39.73
N GLY A 145 -11.70 -10.89 -38.72
CA GLY A 145 -10.79 -11.98 -38.34
C GLY A 145 -10.10 -11.82 -36.98
N GLY A 146 -10.29 -10.70 -36.28
CA GLY A 146 -9.86 -10.50 -34.89
C GLY A 146 -10.85 -11.09 -33.87
N SER A 147 -10.47 -11.06 -32.59
CA SER A 147 -11.37 -11.43 -31.48
C SER A 147 -12.62 -10.55 -31.48
N ARG A 148 -13.81 -11.17 -31.48
CA ARG A 148 -15.08 -10.42 -31.45
C ARG A 148 -15.31 -9.81 -30.06
N PRO A 149 -15.89 -8.60 -29.98
CA PRO A 149 -16.31 -8.03 -28.70
C PRO A 149 -17.29 -8.97 -27.99
N ARG A 150 -17.12 -9.14 -26.68
CA ARG A 150 -18.01 -9.92 -25.83
C ARG A 150 -19.12 -9.02 -25.30
N LYS A 151 -20.37 -9.44 -25.45
CA LYS A 151 -21.52 -8.70 -24.91
C LYS A 151 -21.50 -8.80 -23.38
N ILE A 152 -21.56 -7.65 -22.71
CA ILE A 152 -21.75 -7.54 -21.26
C ILE A 152 -23.22 -7.73 -20.96
N ASP A 153 -24.06 -6.81 -21.46
CA ASP A 153 -25.49 -6.83 -21.22
C ASP A 153 -26.24 -5.94 -22.23
N THR A 154 -27.57 -6.02 -22.19
CA THR A 154 -28.50 -5.08 -22.80
C THR A 154 -28.98 -4.13 -21.71
N ILE A 155 -28.67 -2.85 -21.82
CA ILE A 155 -29.00 -1.84 -20.83
C ILE A 155 -30.34 -1.20 -21.17
N ALA A 156 -31.22 -1.13 -20.18
CA ALA A 156 -32.50 -0.44 -20.23
C ALA A 156 -32.49 0.69 -19.21
N ALA A 157 -33.37 1.68 -19.36
CA ALA A 157 -33.57 2.72 -18.36
C ALA A 157 -34.55 2.26 -17.29
N ASP A 158 -34.27 2.60 -16.03
CA ASP A 158 -35.26 2.49 -14.93
C ASP A 158 -36.34 3.57 -15.08
N GLU A 159 -35.93 4.78 -15.49
CA GLU A 159 -36.80 5.92 -15.79
C GLU A 159 -36.49 6.49 -17.18
N SER A 160 -37.49 6.53 -18.06
CA SER A 160 -37.44 7.24 -19.35
C SER A 160 -38.09 8.63 -19.23
N PHE A 161 -37.70 9.55 -20.11
CA PHE A 161 -38.32 10.88 -20.18
C PHE A 161 -39.23 11.02 -21.41
N THR A 162 -40.31 11.79 -21.25
CA THR A 162 -41.37 11.99 -22.25
C THR A 162 -41.40 13.42 -22.79
N GLN A 163 -42.30 13.70 -23.73
CA GLN A 163 -42.51 15.05 -24.27
C GLN A 163 -42.97 16.05 -23.20
N GLY A 164 -43.69 15.59 -22.16
CA GLY A 164 -44.08 16.42 -21.01
C GLY A 164 -42.88 16.86 -20.19
N ASP A 165 -41.94 15.93 -19.93
CA ASP A 165 -40.72 16.20 -19.17
C ASP A 165 -39.78 17.18 -19.88
N LEU A 166 -39.76 17.13 -21.22
CA LEU A 166 -39.04 18.11 -22.04
C LEU A 166 -39.60 19.53 -21.89
N GLY A 167 -40.92 19.66 -21.71
CA GLY A 167 -41.57 20.95 -21.43
C GLY A 167 -41.17 21.56 -20.08
N GLU A 168 -40.86 20.70 -19.11
CA GLU A 168 -40.39 21.07 -17.76
C GLU A 168 -38.85 21.12 -17.62
N ARG A 169 -38.11 20.84 -18.71
CA ARG A 169 -36.64 20.71 -18.72
C ARG A 169 -36.10 19.67 -17.73
N LYS A 170 -36.85 18.59 -17.52
CA LYS A 170 -36.53 17.55 -16.54
C LYS A 170 -36.01 16.30 -17.25
N MET A 171 -34.69 16.20 -17.41
CA MET A 171 -34.07 14.97 -17.92
C MET A 171 -33.95 13.94 -16.80
N LYS A 172 -34.24 12.67 -17.09
CA LYS A 172 -34.13 11.55 -16.14
C LYS A 172 -32.78 10.84 -16.31
N LEU A 173 -31.93 10.97 -15.29
CA LEU A 173 -30.61 10.35 -15.27
C LEU A 173 -30.71 8.94 -14.66
N ASN A 174 -30.35 7.95 -15.44
CA ASN A 174 -30.28 6.54 -15.04
C ASN A 174 -28.85 6.20 -14.66
N THR A 175 -28.66 5.31 -13.67
CA THR A 175 -27.35 4.79 -13.28
C THR A 175 -27.37 3.27 -13.28
N GLU A 176 -26.53 2.65 -14.09
CA GLU A 176 -26.43 1.21 -14.22
C GLU A 176 -25.02 0.71 -14.00
N VAL A 177 -24.85 -0.30 -13.14
CA VAL A 177 -23.55 -0.90 -12.83
C VAL A 177 -23.52 -2.33 -13.34
N ARG A 178 -22.50 -2.65 -14.14
CA ARG A 178 -22.24 -4.01 -14.61
C ARG A 178 -20.82 -4.43 -14.28
N GLU A 179 -20.62 -5.73 -14.16
CA GLU A 179 -19.34 -6.31 -13.79
C GLU A 179 -18.78 -7.11 -14.96
N ILE A 180 -17.47 -6.99 -15.20
CA ILE A 180 -16.73 -7.79 -16.17
C ILE A 180 -15.54 -8.46 -15.51
N GLY A 181 -15.25 -9.69 -15.94
CA GLY A 181 -14.09 -10.44 -15.48
C GLY A 181 -14.39 -11.94 -15.27
N PRO A 182 -13.39 -12.72 -14.86
CA PRO A 182 -11.99 -12.32 -14.65
C PRO A 182 -11.31 -11.89 -15.96
N LEU A 183 -10.71 -10.70 -15.97
CA LEU A 183 -9.90 -10.23 -17.09
C LEU A 183 -8.49 -10.80 -17.02
N SER A 184 -8.00 -11.27 -18.17
CA SER A 184 -6.72 -11.98 -18.30
C SER A 184 -5.64 -11.15 -18.98
N ARG A 185 -6.02 -10.27 -19.92
CA ARG A 185 -5.10 -9.43 -20.68
C ARG A 185 -4.70 -8.15 -19.94
N ARG A 186 -3.78 -7.36 -20.48
CA ARG A 186 -3.30 -6.11 -19.87
C ARG A 186 -4.34 -4.99 -19.82
N GLY A 187 -5.28 -4.98 -20.75
CA GLY A 187 -6.34 -3.98 -20.81
C GLY A 187 -7.49 -4.40 -21.69
N PHE A 188 -8.39 -3.46 -21.95
CA PHE A 188 -9.60 -3.70 -22.73
C PHE A 188 -10.14 -2.40 -23.31
N HIS A 189 -11.00 -2.52 -24.32
CA HIS A 189 -11.86 -1.45 -24.80
C HIS A 189 -13.29 -1.75 -24.40
N LEU A 190 -14.07 -0.71 -24.07
CA LEU A 190 -15.52 -0.79 -24.00
C LEU A 190 -16.13 -0.34 -25.32
N ALA A 191 -17.27 -0.93 -25.68
CA ALA A 191 -18.03 -0.52 -26.84
C ALA A 191 -19.53 -0.48 -26.53
N PHE A 192 -20.20 0.52 -27.09
CA PHE A 192 -21.63 0.75 -26.95
C PHE A 192 -22.28 0.61 -28.32
N GLN A 193 -23.31 -0.22 -28.42
CA GLN A 193 -24.03 -0.45 -29.66
C GLN A 193 -25.46 0.03 -29.49
N ASP A 194 -25.84 0.99 -30.31
CA ASP A 194 -27.21 1.42 -30.50
C ASP A 194 -27.85 0.68 -31.69
N VAL A 195 -29.09 0.24 -31.49
CA VAL A 195 -29.92 -0.50 -32.45
C VAL A 195 -31.25 0.22 -32.76
N GLY A 196 -31.32 1.52 -32.47
CA GLY A 196 -32.49 2.38 -32.74
C GLY A 196 -33.08 3.06 -31.51
N ALA A 197 -32.27 3.39 -30.52
CA ALA A 197 -32.64 4.12 -29.32
C ALA A 197 -32.31 5.61 -29.42
N CYS A 198 -32.95 6.42 -28.58
CA CYS A 198 -32.61 7.81 -28.37
C CYS A 198 -31.98 7.97 -26.98
N VAL A 199 -30.65 7.91 -26.95
CA VAL A 199 -29.85 7.80 -25.72
C VAL A 199 -28.75 8.85 -25.70
N ALA A 200 -28.50 9.40 -24.50
CA ALA A 200 -27.31 10.20 -24.23
C ALA A 200 -26.51 9.59 -23.06
N LEU A 201 -25.29 9.16 -23.33
CA LEU A 201 -24.31 8.69 -22.36
C LEU A 201 -23.65 9.88 -21.66
N VAL A 202 -24.03 10.10 -20.40
CA VAL A 202 -23.60 11.23 -19.57
C VAL A 202 -22.30 10.92 -18.84
N SER A 203 -22.11 9.68 -18.39
CA SER A 203 -20.86 9.24 -17.76
C SER A 203 -20.61 7.77 -17.98
N VAL A 204 -19.34 7.44 -18.26
CA VAL A 204 -18.78 6.11 -18.13
C VAL A 204 -17.66 6.18 -17.08
N ARG A 205 -17.84 5.44 -16.00
CA ARG A 205 -16.86 5.29 -14.92
C ARG A 205 -16.51 3.82 -14.79
N VAL A 206 -15.20 3.53 -14.86
CA VAL A 206 -14.68 2.17 -14.84
C VAL A 206 -13.69 2.06 -13.71
N TYR A 207 -13.84 1.06 -12.85
CA TYR A 207 -13.01 0.92 -11.67
C TYR A 207 -12.91 -0.54 -11.19
N TYR A 208 -11.95 -0.84 -10.33
CA TYR A 208 -11.93 -2.09 -9.57
C TYR A 208 -11.86 -1.80 -8.08
N LYS A 209 -12.26 -2.78 -7.26
CA LYS A 209 -12.23 -2.67 -5.81
C LYS A 209 -10.95 -3.29 -5.26
N GLN A 210 -10.40 -2.69 -4.21
CA GLN A 210 -9.24 -3.22 -3.50
C GLN A 210 -9.35 -2.95 -2.00
N CYS A 211 -8.71 -3.81 -1.22
CA CYS A 211 -8.52 -3.56 0.21
C CYS A 211 -7.43 -2.52 0.39
N ARG A 212 -7.74 -1.45 1.14
CA ARG A 212 -6.84 -0.32 1.38
C ARG A 212 -5.61 -0.73 2.19
N ALA A 213 -4.45 -0.15 1.91
CA ALA A 213 -3.27 -0.36 2.74
C ALA A 213 -3.53 0.04 4.20
N THR A 214 -3.23 -0.85 5.15
CA THR A 214 -3.52 -0.64 6.57
C THR A 214 -2.45 -1.23 7.47
N VAL A 215 -2.40 -0.79 8.72
CA VAL A 215 -1.56 -1.37 9.76
C VAL A 215 -2.46 -1.86 10.87
N ARG A 216 -2.32 -3.12 11.25
CA ARG A 216 -3.11 -3.76 12.30
C ARG A 216 -2.26 -4.75 13.08
N GLY A 217 -2.28 -4.64 14.40
CA GLY A 217 -1.56 -5.57 15.27
C GLY A 217 -0.05 -5.54 15.01
N LEU A 218 0.50 -4.33 14.81
CA LEU A 218 1.91 -4.09 14.47
C LEU A 218 2.38 -4.75 13.16
N ALA A 219 1.45 -5.09 12.27
CA ALA A 219 1.76 -5.61 10.95
C ALA A 219 1.17 -4.71 9.85
N VAL A 220 1.96 -4.45 8.81
CA VAL A 220 1.60 -3.69 7.62
C VAL A 220 1.00 -4.65 6.60
N PHE A 221 -0.20 -4.31 6.12
CA PHE A 221 -0.89 -5.01 5.04
C PHE A 221 -0.99 -4.07 3.83
N PRO A 222 -0.36 -4.42 2.70
CA PRO A 222 -0.36 -3.57 1.52
C PRO A 222 -1.72 -3.53 0.83
N ALA A 223 -1.95 -2.50 0.03
CA ALA A 223 -3.14 -2.41 -0.80
C ALA A 223 -3.22 -3.62 -1.75
N THR A 224 -4.32 -4.37 -1.67
CA THR A 224 -4.50 -5.67 -2.34
C THR A 224 -5.78 -5.67 -3.15
N ALA A 225 -5.68 -5.94 -4.46
CA ALA A 225 -6.85 -6.00 -5.34
C ALA A 225 -7.81 -7.12 -4.93
N ALA A 226 -9.10 -6.82 -4.91
CA ALA A 226 -10.13 -7.82 -4.67
C ALA A 226 -10.12 -8.86 -5.80
N GLU A 227 -10.33 -10.12 -5.45
CA GLU A 227 -10.33 -11.20 -6.43
C GLU A 227 -11.64 -11.26 -7.24
N SER A 228 -11.61 -12.02 -8.33
CA SER A 228 -12.71 -12.04 -9.30
C SER A 228 -13.95 -12.79 -8.86
N ALA A 229 -13.82 -13.76 -7.96
CA ALA A 229 -14.93 -14.59 -7.51
C ALA A 229 -15.50 -14.07 -6.19
N PHE A 230 -16.84 -14.01 -6.11
CA PHE A 230 -17.55 -13.40 -4.98
C PHE A 230 -17.27 -14.07 -3.62
N SER A 231 -16.96 -15.37 -3.62
CA SER A 231 -16.69 -16.15 -2.40
C SER A 231 -15.20 -16.37 -2.12
N THR A 232 -14.29 -15.79 -2.91
CA THR A 232 -12.86 -15.99 -2.69
C THR A 232 -12.28 -14.95 -1.76
N LEU A 233 -11.33 -15.40 -0.96
CA LEU A 233 -10.63 -14.60 0.05
C LEU A 233 -9.16 -14.63 -0.29
N VAL A 234 -8.59 -13.47 -0.59
CA VAL A 234 -7.15 -13.37 -0.85
C VAL A 234 -6.43 -13.32 0.49
N GLU A 235 -5.75 -14.40 0.86
CA GLU A 235 -4.87 -14.41 2.03
C GLU A 235 -3.65 -13.51 1.77
N VAL A 236 -3.45 -12.53 2.65
CA VAL A 236 -2.33 -11.59 2.60
C VAL A 236 -1.53 -11.73 3.88
N THR A 237 -0.26 -12.10 3.72
CA THR A 237 0.70 -12.10 4.82
C THR A 237 1.24 -10.69 5.04
N GLY A 238 1.07 -10.17 6.25
CA GLY A 238 1.54 -8.86 6.65
C GLY A 238 3.03 -8.86 6.99
N THR A 239 3.64 -7.68 6.94
CA THR A 239 5.03 -7.47 7.35
C THR A 239 5.07 -6.69 8.66
N CYS A 240 5.83 -7.18 9.65
CA CYS A 240 5.96 -6.49 10.92
C CYS A 240 6.51 -5.07 10.74
N VAL A 241 5.98 -4.10 11.50
CA VAL A 241 6.48 -2.73 11.50
C VAL A 241 7.94 -2.66 12.00
N ALA A 242 8.62 -1.54 11.76
CA ALA A 242 9.97 -1.35 12.26
C ALA A 242 10.06 -1.56 13.78
N HIS A 243 11.13 -2.22 14.22
CA HIS A 243 11.38 -2.56 15.62
C HIS A 243 10.30 -3.47 16.25
N SER A 244 9.69 -4.33 15.43
CA SER A 244 8.81 -5.40 15.89
C SER A 244 9.16 -6.73 15.25
N GLU A 245 8.83 -7.80 15.95
CA GLU A 245 9.12 -9.17 15.59
C GLU A 245 7.82 -9.99 15.63
N GLY A 246 7.65 -10.88 14.65
CA GLY A 246 6.52 -11.80 14.60
C GLY A 246 6.81 -13.07 15.39
N GLU A 247 5.76 -13.73 15.86
CA GLU A 247 5.88 -15.05 16.49
C GLU A 247 6.37 -16.10 15.46
N PRO A 248 7.42 -16.89 15.77
CA PRO A 248 7.92 -17.90 14.86
C PRO A 248 6.85 -18.93 14.49
N GLY A 249 6.58 -19.08 13.19
CA GLY A 249 5.60 -20.05 12.68
C GLY A 249 4.15 -19.55 12.63
N SER A 250 3.86 -18.33 13.11
CA SER A 250 2.54 -17.71 13.00
C SER A 250 2.66 -16.26 12.49
N PRO A 251 2.96 -16.06 11.19
CA PRO A 251 3.03 -14.73 10.63
C PRO A 251 1.65 -14.04 10.66
N PRO A 252 1.61 -12.69 10.80
CA PRO A 252 0.36 -11.95 10.78
C PRO A 252 -0.29 -12.05 9.40
N ARG A 253 -1.59 -12.34 9.35
CA ARG A 253 -2.35 -12.56 8.12
C ARG A 253 -3.70 -11.87 8.17
N MET A 254 -4.15 -11.42 7.01
CA MET A 254 -5.49 -10.88 6.79
C MET A 254 -6.05 -11.41 5.48
N HIS A 255 -7.37 -11.38 5.32
CA HIS A 255 -8.03 -11.80 4.09
C HIS A 255 -8.72 -10.61 3.45
N CYS A 256 -8.43 -10.36 2.18
CA CYS A 256 -9.12 -9.34 1.39
C CYS A 256 -10.35 -9.96 0.71
N GLY A 257 -11.53 -9.40 0.98
CA GLY A 257 -12.80 -9.83 0.40
C GLY A 257 -13.03 -9.31 -1.02
N ALA A 258 -13.97 -9.94 -1.73
CA ALA A 258 -14.37 -9.57 -3.09
C ALA A 258 -15.06 -8.19 -3.17
N ASP A 259 -15.57 -7.69 -2.05
CA ASP A 259 -16.12 -6.35 -1.89
C ASP A 259 -15.03 -5.29 -1.71
N GLY A 260 -13.78 -5.69 -1.44
CA GLY A 260 -12.66 -4.80 -1.13
C GLY A 260 -12.54 -4.45 0.36
N GLU A 261 -13.19 -5.23 1.23
CA GLU A 261 -13.05 -5.10 2.69
C GLU A 261 -12.05 -6.09 3.26
N TRP A 262 -11.35 -5.65 4.31
CA TRP A 262 -10.47 -6.50 5.08
C TRP A 262 -11.25 -7.30 6.12
N LEU A 263 -11.08 -8.62 6.13
CA LEU A 263 -11.59 -9.48 7.19
C LEU A 263 -10.66 -9.51 8.41
N VAL A 264 -11.11 -10.19 9.47
CA VAL A 264 -10.42 -10.29 10.77
C VAL A 264 -8.94 -10.71 10.64
N PRO A 265 -8.01 -9.98 11.29
CA PRO A 265 -6.60 -10.35 11.32
C PRO A 265 -6.35 -11.58 12.18
N VAL A 266 -5.43 -12.42 11.73
CA VAL A 266 -4.93 -13.61 12.44
C VAL A 266 -3.45 -13.43 12.71
N GLY A 267 -3.05 -13.53 13.98
CA GLY A 267 -1.68 -13.25 14.40
C GLY A 267 -1.39 -11.75 14.53
N ARG A 268 -0.24 -11.45 15.13
CA ARG A 268 0.24 -10.08 15.38
C ARG A 268 1.76 -10.07 15.48
N CYS A 269 2.35 -8.88 15.40
CA CYS A 269 3.74 -8.68 15.80
C CYS A 269 3.80 -8.12 17.23
N SER A 270 4.99 -8.20 17.82
CA SER A 270 5.31 -7.66 19.15
C SER A 270 6.53 -6.75 19.03
N CYS A 271 6.54 -5.61 19.73
CA CYS A 271 7.72 -4.74 19.71
C CYS A 271 8.95 -5.45 20.25
N SER A 272 10.10 -5.24 19.59
CA SER A 272 11.39 -5.79 20.01
C SER A 272 11.78 -5.27 21.39
N ALA A 273 12.68 -5.99 22.07
CA ALA A 273 13.15 -5.62 23.41
C ALA A 273 13.70 -4.18 23.44
N GLY A 274 13.19 -3.37 24.38
CA GLY A 274 13.55 -1.94 24.51
C GLY A 274 12.63 -0.98 23.77
N PHE A 275 11.65 -1.48 23.01
CA PHE A 275 10.59 -0.70 22.39
C PHE A 275 9.25 -0.95 23.08
N GLN A 276 8.36 0.04 23.02
CA GLN A 276 7.02 0.01 23.59
C GLN A 276 5.98 0.26 22.49
N GLU A 277 4.90 -0.51 22.52
CA GLU A 277 3.75 -0.35 21.62
C GLU A 277 2.96 0.92 21.97
N ARG A 278 2.69 1.75 20.95
CA ARG A 278 1.80 2.90 21.04
C ARG A 278 0.89 2.94 19.81
N GLY A 279 -0.32 2.39 19.94
CA GLY A 279 -1.18 2.16 18.78
C GLY A 279 -0.55 1.10 17.88
N ASP A 280 -0.50 1.34 16.57
CA ASP A 280 0.06 0.41 15.58
C ASP A 280 1.55 0.69 15.25
N ILE A 281 2.29 1.34 16.16
CA ILE A 281 3.74 1.60 16.03
C ILE A 281 4.51 1.18 17.29
N CYS A 282 5.81 0.89 17.11
CA CYS A 282 6.76 0.66 18.19
C CYS A 282 7.65 1.89 18.40
N GLU A 283 7.58 2.51 19.57
CA GLU A 283 8.44 3.62 19.97
C GLU A 283 9.59 3.11 20.86
N GLY A 284 10.77 3.70 20.74
CA GLY A 284 11.95 3.25 21.50
C GLY A 284 12.89 4.38 21.86
N PRO A 285 14.00 4.11 22.57
CA PRO A 285 15.03 5.11 22.85
C PRO A 285 15.71 5.55 21.54
N PRO A 286 16.16 6.80 21.44
CA PRO A 286 16.81 7.30 20.23
C PRO A 286 18.21 6.69 20.07
N SER A 287 18.72 6.72 18.84
CA SER A 287 20.12 6.40 18.54
C SER A 287 21.07 7.48 19.09
N ALA A 288 22.37 7.21 19.08
CA ALA A 288 23.37 8.19 19.46
C ALA A 288 23.31 9.45 18.55
N PRO A 289 23.62 10.64 19.10
CA PRO A 289 23.82 11.84 18.29
C PRO A 289 24.89 11.61 17.20
N ARG A 290 24.76 12.30 16.07
CA ARG A 290 25.71 12.18 14.95
C ARG A 290 26.70 13.33 14.94
N ASP A 291 27.83 13.15 14.27
CA ASP A 291 28.84 14.18 14.02
C ASP A 291 29.14 15.07 15.22
N LEU A 292 29.49 14.44 16.35
CA LEU A 292 29.91 15.17 17.54
C LEU A 292 31.26 15.85 17.27
N GLN A 293 31.20 17.16 17.02
CA GLN A 293 32.33 18.04 16.79
C GLN A 293 32.66 18.82 18.06
N TYR A 294 33.94 19.18 18.20
CA TYR A 294 34.39 20.00 19.30
C TYR A 294 35.34 21.11 18.84
N SER A 295 35.39 22.19 19.61
CA SER A 295 36.32 23.30 19.46
C SER A 295 36.81 23.74 20.84
N LEU A 296 38.12 23.93 20.99
CA LEU A 296 38.75 24.28 22.26
C LEU A 296 39.33 25.70 22.18
N SER A 297 38.76 26.62 22.94
CA SER A 297 39.32 27.95 23.18
C SER A 297 40.26 27.88 24.37
N ARG A 298 41.44 28.51 24.32
CA ARG A 298 42.46 28.44 25.39
C ARG A 298 42.50 29.66 26.31
N SER A 299 41.88 30.77 25.91
CA SER A 299 41.91 32.04 26.64
C SER A 299 40.54 32.75 26.55
N PRO A 300 39.57 32.48 27.45
CA PRO A 300 39.60 31.50 28.54
C PRO A 300 39.46 30.04 28.05
N LEU A 301 39.86 29.07 28.90
CA LEU A 301 39.77 27.64 28.55
C LEU A 301 38.32 27.16 28.52
N ALA A 302 37.79 26.93 27.32
CA ALA A 302 36.42 26.53 27.06
C ALA A 302 36.34 25.45 25.99
N LEU A 303 35.61 24.36 26.25
CA LEU A 303 35.34 23.31 25.28
C LEU A 303 33.92 23.44 24.76
N ARG A 304 33.78 23.89 23.51
CA ARG A 304 32.49 24.00 22.83
C ARG A 304 32.23 22.74 22.01
N LEU A 305 31.07 22.14 22.23
CA LEU A 305 30.59 20.93 21.57
C LEU A 305 29.41 21.28 20.65
N ARG A 306 29.34 20.64 19.49
CA ARG A 306 28.22 20.70 18.55
C ARG A 306 27.99 19.32 17.97
N TRP A 307 26.74 18.94 17.76
CA TRP A 307 26.38 17.65 17.18
C TRP A 307 25.15 17.75 16.29
N LEU A 308 24.91 16.70 15.51
CA LEU A 308 23.71 16.50 14.72
C LEU A 308 22.70 15.61 15.46
N PRO A 309 21.40 15.70 15.13
CA PRO A 309 20.40 14.83 15.72
C PRO A 309 20.67 13.35 15.40
N PRO A 310 20.14 12.43 16.24
CA PRO A 310 20.14 11.00 15.98
C PRO A 310 19.66 10.65 14.56
N ALA A 311 20.13 9.54 14.01
CA ALA A 311 19.57 9.00 12.76
C ALA A 311 18.14 8.48 12.99
N ASP A 312 17.90 7.90 14.15
CA ASP A 312 16.61 7.40 14.59
C ASP A 312 16.26 8.03 15.95
N SER A 313 15.11 8.70 16.02
CA SER A 313 14.60 9.30 17.26
C SER A 313 13.75 8.32 18.09
N GLY A 314 13.62 7.07 17.63
CA GLY A 314 12.77 6.04 18.21
C GLY A 314 11.29 6.32 17.99
N GLY A 315 10.94 6.92 16.84
CA GLY A 315 9.57 7.27 16.48
C GLY A 315 8.99 8.49 17.19
N ARG A 316 9.79 9.22 17.98
CA ARG A 316 9.32 10.35 18.81
C ARG A 316 9.96 11.68 18.44
N SER A 317 9.32 12.78 18.84
CA SER A 317 9.80 14.16 18.62
C SER A 317 10.32 14.85 19.88
N ASP A 318 10.18 14.22 21.06
CA ASP A 318 10.55 14.75 22.38
C ASP A 318 12.01 14.47 22.76
N VAL A 319 12.91 14.45 21.76
CA VAL A 319 14.33 14.15 21.97
C VAL A 319 15.03 15.29 22.72
N THR A 320 15.76 14.94 23.77
CA THR A 320 16.62 15.82 24.57
C THR A 320 18.01 15.21 24.70
N TYR A 321 19.00 16.02 25.06
CA TYR A 321 20.40 15.59 25.19
C TYR A 321 20.90 15.72 26.62
N SER A 322 21.77 14.80 27.02
CA SER A 322 22.45 14.80 28.32
C SER A 322 23.95 14.55 28.16
N LEU A 323 24.76 15.29 28.90
CA LEU A 323 26.22 15.26 28.83
C LEU A 323 26.81 14.58 30.07
N LEU A 324 27.70 13.62 29.84
CA LEU A 324 28.54 13.00 30.86
C LEU A 324 30.00 13.39 30.62
N CYS A 325 30.60 14.10 31.57
CA CYS A 325 32.00 14.50 31.53
C CYS A 325 32.83 13.59 32.42
N LEU A 326 33.89 13.03 31.86
CA LEU A 326 34.88 12.21 32.55
C LEU A 326 36.26 12.84 32.41
N ARG A 327 37.05 12.84 33.48
CA ARG A 327 38.46 13.23 33.47
C ARG A 327 39.31 11.98 33.63
N CYS A 328 40.14 11.69 32.62
CA CYS A 328 41.00 10.52 32.60
C CYS A 328 42.42 10.91 32.99
N GLY A 329 42.98 10.28 34.03
CA GLY A 329 44.36 10.51 34.48
C GLY A 329 45.39 9.89 33.53
N ARG A 330 46.62 10.44 33.51
CA ARG A 330 47.80 9.78 32.93
C ARG A 330 48.49 8.84 33.92
N GLU A 331 48.35 9.09 35.22
CA GLU A 331 48.90 8.29 36.31
C GLU A 331 47.75 7.69 37.13
N GLY A 332 47.64 6.37 37.07
CA GLY A 332 46.63 5.55 37.72
C GLY A 332 46.63 4.16 37.09
N PRO A 333 46.23 3.09 37.81
CA PRO A 333 46.22 1.76 37.23
C PRO A 333 45.21 1.74 36.07
N ALA A 334 45.71 1.52 34.85
CA ALA A 334 44.94 1.29 33.62
C ALA A 334 43.93 2.39 33.20
N GLY A 335 44.31 3.67 33.15
CA GLY A 335 43.54 4.68 32.41
C GLY A 335 42.11 4.94 32.93
N ALA A 336 41.88 4.72 34.22
CA ALA A 336 40.61 5.00 34.88
C ALA A 336 40.18 6.48 34.70
N CYS A 337 38.91 6.67 34.36
CA CYS A 337 38.28 7.97 34.15
C CYS A 337 37.25 8.22 35.24
N GLU A 338 37.36 9.35 35.92
CA GLU A 338 36.43 9.74 36.99
C GLU A 338 35.46 10.82 36.50
N PRO A 339 34.23 10.90 37.04
CA PRO A 339 33.32 12.01 36.78
C PRO A 339 33.99 13.36 37.00
N CYS A 340 33.74 14.31 36.11
CA CYS A 340 34.25 15.66 36.27
C CYS A 340 33.72 16.28 37.58
N GLY A 341 34.62 16.88 38.37
CA GLY A 341 34.25 17.51 39.63
C GLY A 341 33.37 18.76 39.44
N PRO A 342 32.76 19.28 40.52
CA PRO A 342 31.73 20.33 40.48
C PRO A 342 32.22 21.69 39.95
N ARG A 343 33.53 21.85 39.75
CA ARG A 343 34.12 23.07 39.17
C ARG A 343 33.84 23.20 37.68
N VAL A 344 33.58 22.10 36.97
CA VAL A 344 33.28 22.15 35.53
C VAL A 344 31.84 22.61 35.35
N ALA A 345 31.66 23.77 34.72
CA ALA A 345 30.33 24.31 34.45
C ALA A 345 29.86 23.93 33.04
N PHE A 346 28.57 23.60 32.90
CA PHE A 346 27.92 23.27 31.63
C PHE A 346 26.97 24.40 31.23
N VAL A 347 27.20 25.00 30.07
CA VAL A 347 26.36 26.06 29.52
C VAL A 347 25.67 25.55 28.25
N PRO A 348 24.32 25.65 28.13
CA PRO A 348 23.39 26.26 29.10
C PRO A 348 23.04 25.36 30.31
N ARG A 349 23.13 24.03 30.16
CA ARG A 349 22.83 23.04 31.21
C ARG A 349 23.50 21.71 30.88
N GLN A 350 23.56 20.77 31.83
CA GLN A 350 24.17 19.46 31.62
C GLN A 350 23.20 18.42 31.03
N ALA A 351 21.91 18.49 31.38
CA ALA A 351 20.89 17.53 30.98
C ALA A 351 19.61 18.24 30.51
N GLY A 352 18.79 17.54 29.71
CA GLY A 352 17.55 18.09 29.17
C GLY A 352 17.78 19.21 28.15
N LEU A 353 18.91 19.17 27.41
CA LEU A 353 19.17 20.15 26.36
C LEU A 353 18.27 19.84 25.16
N ARG A 354 17.64 20.87 24.60
CA ARG A 354 16.98 20.81 23.27
C ARG A 354 17.91 21.32 22.17
N GLU A 355 18.82 22.22 22.54
CA GLU A 355 19.86 22.70 21.65
C GLU A 355 20.90 21.60 21.39
N ARG A 356 21.50 21.66 20.20
CA ARG A 356 22.47 20.69 19.70
C ARG A 356 23.91 21.16 19.94
N ALA A 357 24.10 21.93 21.00
CA ALA A 357 25.37 22.52 21.37
C ALA A 357 25.45 22.71 22.89
N ALA A 358 26.65 22.58 23.43
CA ALA A 358 26.95 22.86 24.84
C ALA A 358 28.39 23.34 24.98
N THR A 359 28.68 24.09 26.04
CA THR A 359 30.04 24.54 26.35
C THR A 359 30.41 24.15 27.76
N LEU A 360 31.57 23.50 27.91
CA LEU A 360 32.16 23.16 29.20
C LEU A 360 33.21 24.22 29.55
N LEU A 361 33.06 24.83 30.72
CA LEU A 361 33.93 25.90 31.24
C LEU A 361 34.70 25.43 32.48
N HIS A 362 35.74 26.19 32.85
CA HIS A 362 36.57 25.95 34.03
C HIS A 362 37.26 24.56 34.04
N LEU A 363 37.61 24.07 32.84
CA LEU A 363 38.42 22.87 32.67
C LEU A 363 39.82 23.10 33.25
N ARG A 364 40.48 22.04 33.74
CA ARG A 364 41.88 22.14 34.18
C ARG A 364 42.80 22.12 32.96
N PRO A 365 43.79 23.03 32.85
CA PRO A 365 44.84 22.94 31.84
C PRO A 365 45.66 21.64 31.99
N GLY A 366 46.17 21.10 30.88
CA GLY A 366 47.05 19.93 30.88
C GLY A 366 46.38 18.59 31.23
N ALA A 367 45.05 18.52 31.30
CA ALA A 367 44.29 17.32 31.62
C ALA A 367 43.59 16.72 30.38
N ARG A 368 43.20 15.44 30.45
CA ARG A 368 42.44 14.76 29.40
C ARG A 368 41.00 14.58 29.85
N TYR A 369 40.07 15.05 29.04
CA TYR A 369 38.63 14.95 29.27
C TYR A 369 37.98 14.11 28.18
N THR A 370 37.06 13.25 28.57
CA THR A 370 36.17 12.51 27.67
C THR A 370 34.76 12.99 27.93
N VAL A 371 34.09 13.52 26.91
CA VAL A 371 32.70 13.96 27.03
C VAL A 371 31.83 13.03 26.18
N ARG A 372 30.81 12.44 26.81
CA ARG A 372 29.79 11.64 26.16
C ARG A 372 28.51 12.46 26.06
N VAL A 373 27.87 12.42 24.90
CA VAL A 373 26.58 13.05 24.64
C VAL A 373 25.59 11.95 24.30
N ALA A 374 24.58 11.78 25.14
CA ALA A 374 23.48 10.84 24.92
C ALA A 374 22.23 11.59 24.44
N ALA A 375 21.50 10.98 23.51
CA ALA A 375 20.14 11.40 23.17
C ALA A 375 19.14 10.59 23.99
N LEU A 376 18.08 11.25 24.46
CA LEU A 376 17.07 10.69 25.36
C LEU A 376 15.68 11.16 24.93
N ASN A 377 14.65 10.36 25.16
CA ASN A 377 13.25 10.72 24.92
C ASN A 377 12.36 10.19 26.06
N GLY A 378 11.03 10.40 25.97
CA GLY A 378 10.08 10.00 27.01
C GLY A 378 10.07 8.51 27.39
N VAL A 379 10.59 7.62 26.53
CA VAL A 379 10.65 6.16 26.78
C VAL A 379 12.01 5.68 27.29
N SER A 380 13.02 6.56 27.37
CA SER A 380 14.38 6.15 27.71
C SER A 380 14.57 5.71 29.19
N GLY A 381 13.60 5.96 30.08
CA GLY A 381 13.61 5.57 31.50
C GLY A 381 14.46 6.49 32.43
N PRO A 382 14.29 6.44 33.76
CA PRO A 382 14.99 7.34 34.69
C PRO A 382 16.51 7.10 34.82
N ALA A 383 16.99 5.89 34.51
CA ALA A 383 18.42 5.55 34.46
C ALA A 383 19.03 5.64 33.05
N ALA A 384 18.30 6.23 32.10
CA ALA A 384 18.59 6.17 30.66
C ALA A 384 20.03 6.54 30.29
N ALA A 385 20.57 7.61 30.86
CA ALA A 385 21.85 8.17 30.43
C ALA A 385 23.03 7.19 30.62
N ALA A 386 22.93 6.25 31.55
CA ALA A 386 23.97 5.25 31.79
C ALA A 386 23.93 4.07 30.80
N GLY A 387 22.74 3.73 30.28
CA GLY A 387 22.52 2.64 29.31
C GLY A 387 22.28 3.11 27.87
N ALA A 388 22.10 4.41 27.65
CA ALA A 388 21.82 5.00 26.35
C ALA A 388 23.03 4.92 25.42
N THR A 389 22.75 4.83 24.12
CA THR A 389 23.77 5.01 23.10
C THR A 389 24.25 6.47 23.10
N TYR A 390 25.56 6.68 22.99
CA TYR A 390 26.16 8.01 23.09
C TYR A 390 27.22 8.24 22.02
N ALA A 391 27.38 9.50 21.63
CA ALA A 391 28.56 9.96 20.90
C ALA A 391 29.61 10.43 21.91
N GLN A 392 30.90 10.24 21.63
CA GLN A 392 31.95 10.68 22.54
C GLN A 392 33.11 11.35 21.82
N VAL A 393 33.71 12.32 22.51
CA VAL A 393 34.95 12.98 22.10
C VAL A 393 35.93 13.00 23.26
N THR A 394 37.20 12.77 22.95
CA THR A 394 38.29 12.87 23.92
C THR A 394 39.15 14.07 23.56
N VAL A 395 39.33 14.98 24.52
CA VAL A 395 40.02 16.26 24.33
C VAL A 395 41.11 16.39 25.37
N SER A 396 42.30 16.78 24.95
CA SER A 396 43.42 17.09 25.85
C SER A 396 43.60 18.60 25.92
N THR A 397 43.57 19.17 27.14
CA THR A 397 43.72 20.61 27.39
C THR A 397 45.19 21.05 27.54
N GLY A 398 46.14 20.21 27.11
CA GLY A 398 47.58 20.53 27.05
C GLY A 398 48.00 21.12 25.70
N PRO A 399 49.19 21.74 25.62
CA PRO A 399 49.75 22.22 24.35
C PRO A 399 50.02 21.03 23.42
N GLY A 400 49.25 20.90 22.33
CA GLY A 400 49.50 19.93 21.25
C GLY A 400 48.53 18.75 21.11
N GLY A 401 47.39 18.71 21.81
CA GLY A 401 46.43 17.59 21.68
C GLY A 401 45.68 17.55 20.34
N LYS A 402 45.90 16.50 19.52
CA LYS A 402 45.05 16.16 18.36
C LYS A 402 43.82 15.34 18.78
N ALA A 403 42.70 15.57 18.08
CA ALA A 403 41.42 14.88 18.21
C ALA A 403 41.43 13.46 17.66
N ALA A 404 40.74 12.53 18.32
CA ALA A 404 40.24 11.31 17.67
C ALA A 404 38.77 11.11 18.07
N PRO A 405 37.80 11.29 17.16
CA PRO A 405 36.43 10.84 17.40
C PRO A 405 36.36 9.31 17.33
N ARG A 406 35.70 8.67 18.30
CA ARG A 406 35.34 7.25 18.25
C ARG A 406 33.90 7.09 18.72
N ALA A 407 33.05 6.48 17.91
CA ALA A 407 31.77 5.96 18.39
C ALA A 407 32.04 4.83 19.40
N GLY A 408 31.38 4.86 20.56
CA GLY A 408 31.52 3.83 21.58
C GLY A 408 30.15 3.34 22.02
N THR A 409 29.97 2.03 22.06
CA THR A 409 28.82 1.37 22.68
C THR A 409 29.14 1.07 24.14
N SER A 410 28.14 1.18 25.03
CA SER A 410 28.26 0.72 26.43
C SER A 410 28.30 -0.82 26.47
N PRO A 411 29.09 -1.46 27.35
CA PRO A 411 28.99 -2.91 27.57
C PRO A 411 27.57 -3.27 28.04
N ARG A 412 26.95 -4.23 27.37
CA ARG A 412 25.65 -4.81 27.75
C ARG A 412 25.74 -5.29 29.22
N PRO A 413 24.73 -5.02 30.08
CA PRO A 413 24.69 -5.70 31.37
C PRO A 413 24.60 -7.21 31.13
N PRO A 414 25.24 -8.05 31.97
CA PRO A 414 25.14 -9.49 31.81
C PRO A 414 23.65 -9.90 31.89
N PRO A 415 23.23 -10.94 31.15
CA PRO A 415 21.88 -11.47 31.29
C PRO A 415 21.65 -11.83 32.76
N ALA A 416 20.47 -11.45 33.27
CA ALA A 416 20.03 -11.89 34.58
C ALA A 416 20.18 -13.41 34.65
N THR A 417 20.98 -13.86 35.61
CA THR A 417 21.30 -15.26 35.83
C THR A 417 20.01 -16.06 35.90
N ALA A 418 19.96 -17.13 35.08
CA ALA A 418 18.92 -18.12 35.14
C ALA A 418 18.75 -18.59 36.58
N ARG A 419 17.51 -18.50 37.06
CA ARG A 419 17.05 -18.99 38.35
C ARG A 419 17.48 -20.45 38.51
N ALA A 420 18.31 -20.72 39.52
CA ALA A 420 18.73 -22.08 39.87
C ALA A 420 17.50 -22.97 40.14
N PRO A 421 17.45 -24.21 39.63
CA PRO A 421 16.44 -25.16 40.07
C PRO A 421 16.82 -25.69 41.45
N ARG A 422 15.91 -25.51 42.41
CA ARG A 422 15.98 -26.13 43.73
C ARG A 422 15.74 -27.64 43.62
N GLY A 423 16.62 -28.41 44.26
CA GLY A 423 16.29 -29.66 44.97
C GLY A 423 16.04 -30.91 44.13
N ARG A 424 17.07 -31.75 43.99
CA ARG A 424 16.89 -33.20 43.79
C ARG A 424 16.50 -33.84 45.12
N LEU A 425 15.34 -34.50 45.15
CA LEU A 425 15.03 -35.55 46.12
C LEU A 425 15.52 -36.89 45.56
N CYS A 426 16.32 -37.59 46.36
CA CYS A 426 16.77 -38.96 46.12
C CYS A 426 15.63 -39.96 46.33
N ALA A 427 15.47 -40.93 45.42
CA ALA A 427 14.98 -42.26 45.77
C ALA A 427 15.59 -43.31 44.84
N SER A 428 15.98 -44.41 45.45
CA SER A 428 16.79 -45.54 44.96
C SER A 428 15.94 -46.57 44.20
N ARG A 429 16.51 -47.26 43.17
CA ARG A 429 16.78 -48.72 43.20
C ARG A 429 17.28 -49.33 41.88
N ARG A 430 18.41 -50.06 42.05
CA ARG A 430 18.86 -51.36 41.47
C ARG A 430 19.30 -51.52 39.99
N ALA A 431 20.54 -51.99 39.88
CA ALA A 431 21.27 -52.65 38.77
C ALA A 431 20.68 -54.06 38.44
N HIS A 432 20.97 -54.81 37.37
CA HIS A 432 22.04 -55.01 36.34
C HIS A 432 21.47 -56.06 35.31
N PRO A 433 22.17 -56.62 34.27
CA PRO A 433 23.31 -56.18 33.44
C PRO A 433 23.19 -56.47 31.89
N HIS A 434 24.21 -56.01 31.15
CA HIS A 434 24.70 -56.21 29.75
C HIS A 434 24.78 -57.68 29.19
N PRO A 435 25.38 -58.02 27.99
CA PRO A 435 26.14 -57.26 26.94
C PRO A 435 25.83 -57.65 25.46
N ARG A 436 26.37 -56.96 24.43
CA ARG A 436 27.53 -57.33 23.55
C ARG A 436 27.38 -56.50 22.24
N SER A 437 28.35 -56.18 21.39
CA SER A 437 29.83 -56.15 21.35
C SER A 437 30.23 -55.39 20.06
N HIS A 438 31.35 -54.67 20.12
CA HIS A 438 32.08 -53.88 19.11
C HIS A 438 32.77 -54.75 17.99
N PRO A 439 33.72 -54.24 17.14
CA PRO A 439 33.69 -53.15 16.13
C PRO A 439 34.58 -53.45 14.86
N ARG A 440 34.83 -52.42 14.01
CA ARG A 440 36.04 -52.11 13.14
C ARG A 440 35.63 -51.73 11.70
N SER A 441 35.87 -50.50 11.21
CA SER A 441 37.13 -49.84 10.73
C SER A 441 37.76 -50.57 9.54
N THR A 442 37.98 -50.01 8.34
CA THR A 442 38.88 -48.88 7.95
C THR A 442 38.61 -48.51 6.47
N ALA A 443 38.63 -47.23 6.06
CA ALA A 443 39.65 -46.53 5.24
C ALA A 443 40.08 -47.29 3.93
N THR A 444 40.07 -46.74 2.70
CA THR A 444 40.89 -45.63 2.14
C THR A 444 40.64 -45.46 0.62
N GLY A 445 40.91 -44.26 0.07
CA GLY A 445 41.39 -43.98 -1.31
C GLY A 445 40.31 -43.90 -2.41
N ALA A 446 40.11 -42.83 -3.19
CA ALA A 446 40.95 -41.90 -3.97
C ALA A 446 40.80 -42.14 -5.49
N ASP A 447 40.50 -41.03 -6.19
CA ASP A 447 40.82 -40.65 -7.58
C ASP A 447 40.01 -41.12 -8.83
N ALA A 448 39.40 -40.09 -9.43
CA ALA A 448 39.57 -39.59 -10.81
C ALA A 448 39.09 -40.39 -12.05
N ALA A 449 37.99 -39.86 -12.62
CA ALA A 449 37.77 -39.45 -14.02
C ALA A 449 38.29 -40.29 -15.21
N SER A 450 37.36 -40.66 -16.12
CA SER A 450 37.48 -40.47 -17.58
C SER A 450 36.15 -40.74 -18.33
N LYS A 451 35.78 -39.81 -19.23
CA LYS A 451 34.79 -39.90 -20.33
C LYS A 451 35.33 -40.83 -21.46
N PRO A 452 34.61 -41.20 -22.57
CA PRO A 452 33.58 -40.44 -23.30
C PRO A 452 32.38 -41.25 -23.91
N ALA A 453 31.47 -40.52 -24.56
CA ALA A 453 30.33 -41.00 -25.39
C ALA A 453 30.77 -41.58 -26.75
N PRO A 454 29.87 -42.23 -27.52
CA PRO A 454 29.34 -41.55 -28.73
C PRO A 454 27.87 -41.87 -29.15
N SER A 455 27.34 -40.98 -30.02
CA SER A 455 26.30 -41.06 -31.10
C SER A 455 25.70 -42.44 -31.47
N GLY A 456 24.47 -42.65 -31.96
CA GLY A 456 23.44 -41.86 -32.68
C GLY A 456 22.34 -42.84 -33.22
N PRO A 457 21.29 -42.38 -33.95
CA PRO A 457 20.00 -43.08 -34.21
C PRO A 457 19.92 -43.79 -35.60
N PRO A 458 18.80 -44.47 -36.00
CA PRO A 458 17.69 -43.83 -36.79
C PRO A 458 16.27 -44.49 -36.64
N GLY A 459 15.17 -43.80 -37.04
CA GLY A 459 14.26 -44.16 -38.18
C GLY A 459 13.08 -45.07 -37.74
N ASP A 460 11.82 -45.07 -38.22
CA ASP A 460 11.14 -44.49 -39.39
C ASP A 460 9.60 -44.51 -39.21
N GLU A 461 8.97 -43.77 -40.11
CA GLU A 461 7.58 -43.38 -40.38
C GLU A 461 6.71 -44.48 -41.05
N VAL A 462 5.44 -44.69 -40.63
CA VAL A 462 4.35 -45.25 -41.48
C VAL A 462 2.94 -44.85 -40.96
N THR A 463 2.15 -44.16 -41.79
CA THR A 463 0.66 -44.27 -41.92
C THR A 463 0.37 -44.78 -43.35
N PRO A 464 -0.86 -45.16 -43.86
CA PRO A 464 -2.24 -44.78 -43.47
C PRO A 464 -3.33 -45.90 -43.60
N LYS A 465 -4.60 -45.63 -43.16
CA LYS A 465 -5.87 -45.97 -43.88
C LYS A 465 -7.15 -45.72 -43.06
N SER A 466 -8.13 -45.06 -43.69
CA SER A 466 -9.58 -45.05 -43.36
C SER A 466 -10.34 -46.14 -44.15
N PRO A 467 -11.57 -46.58 -43.77
CA PRO A 467 -12.84 -46.08 -44.37
C PRO A 467 -14.09 -46.19 -43.41
N PRO A 468 -15.38 -46.15 -43.84
CA PRO A 468 -16.19 -44.95 -44.08
C PRO A 468 -17.57 -44.99 -43.28
N PRO A 469 -18.73 -44.39 -43.67
CA PRO A 469 -19.63 -43.67 -42.74
C PRO A 469 -20.97 -44.40 -42.44
N VAL A 470 -21.70 -43.95 -41.40
CA VAL A 470 -23.10 -44.37 -41.12
C VAL A 470 -24.00 -43.13 -41.01
N THR A 471 -25.07 -43.15 -41.81
CA THR A 471 -26.16 -42.17 -41.94
C THR A 471 -27.25 -42.34 -40.87
N PRO A 472 -28.19 -41.36 -40.73
CA PRO A 472 -29.01 -41.17 -39.53
C PRO A 472 -30.34 -41.92 -39.56
N THR A 473 -30.91 -42.17 -38.38
CA THR A 473 -32.26 -42.73 -38.20
C THR A 473 -33.21 -41.65 -37.68
N GLU A 474 -34.29 -41.44 -38.41
CA GLU A 474 -35.46 -40.65 -38.03
C GLU A 474 -36.56 -41.61 -37.52
N SER A 475 -37.17 -41.34 -36.35
CA SER A 475 -38.55 -41.78 -36.04
C SER A 475 -39.15 -41.00 -34.87
N GLN A 476 -40.40 -40.60 -35.11
CA GLN A 476 -41.33 -39.71 -34.42
C GLN A 476 -41.81 -40.10 -32.98
N PRO A 477 -42.58 -39.20 -32.30
CA PRO A 477 -42.87 -39.22 -30.85
C PRO A 477 -44.16 -40.03 -30.51
N PRO A 478 -44.56 -40.14 -29.21
CA PRO A 478 -45.59 -39.22 -28.71
C PRO A 478 -45.65 -38.98 -27.17
N SER A 479 -46.42 -37.94 -26.84
CA SER A 479 -47.47 -37.89 -25.80
C SER A 479 -47.22 -37.15 -24.48
N ARG A 480 -48.10 -36.15 -24.31
CA ARG A 480 -48.35 -35.31 -23.14
C ARG A 480 -49.10 -36.10 -22.04
N ARG A 481 -48.87 -35.74 -20.77
CA ARG A 481 -49.87 -35.82 -19.68
C ARG A 481 -49.81 -34.56 -18.78
N PRO A 482 -50.91 -34.21 -18.11
CA PRO A 482 -51.23 -32.85 -17.63
C PRO A 482 -50.91 -32.63 -16.14
N PRO A 483 -51.08 -31.39 -15.61
CA PRO A 483 -50.75 -31.07 -14.22
C PRO A 483 -51.87 -31.45 -13.25
N GLY A 484 -51.50 -31.91 -12.06
CA GLY A 484 -52.40 -32.08 -10.91
C GLY A 484 -52.46 -30.79 -10.08
N ARG A 485 -53.68 -30.36 -9.77
CA ARG A 485 -54.04 -29.52 -8.62
C ARG A 485 -54.32 -30.45 -7.44
N ASP A 486 -53.67 -30.22 -6.31
CA ASP A 486 -54.28 -29.90 -5.01
C ASP A 486 -53.18 -29.38 -4.06
#